data_AF-A0A7J2YUK6-F1
#
_entry.id   AF-A0A7J2YUK6-F1
#
_cell.length_a   1.000
_cell.length_b   1.000
_cell.length_c   1.000
_cell.angle_alpha   90.00
_cell.angle_beta   90.00
_cell.angle_gamma   90.00
#
_symmetry.space_group_name_H-M   'P 1'
#
loop_
_entity.id
_entity.type
_entity.pdbx_description
1 polymer ?
#
loop_
_entity_poly.entity_id
_entity_poly.type
_entity_poly.pdbx_seq_one_letter_code
_entity_poly.pdbx_strand_id
1 'polypeptide(L)'
;MTKIPFIVIGVAAISFTVTFVVLYAFVLQPFMLPNQNQFSTPTPFTTLTPQPTTVNPTLTAARDLVGTWQTSSATKFYIKTDFATGQLEDVGSEDRTMTWTITATGDENTVDVEVQFSYSNRQLIDQSGYTPDVSPMFLTGTISGSRLTLQDGDRTVGTFDFTSDIIHGTWDDHWTLAFEQEVYTSTNGLTLMRQW
;
A
#
# COMPACT_ATOMS: atom_id res chain seq x y z
N MET A 1 -45.04 -31.48 13.90
CA MET A 1 -44.53 -30.82 12.69
C MET A 1 -45.04 -29.39 12.70
N THR A 2 -44.21 -28.45 13.13
CA THR A 2 -44.61 -27.05 13.37
C THR A 2 -43.91 -26.20 12.31
N LYS A 3 -44.68 -25.57 11.42
CA LYS A 3 -44.16 -24.72 10.34
C LYS A 3 -43.77 -23.35 10.92
N ILE A 4 -42.49 -22.97 10.73
CA ILE A 4 -41.96 -21.64 11.06
C ILE A 4 -42.13 -20.76 9.80
N PRO A 5 -42.66 -19.53 9.91
CA PRO A 5 -42.76 -18.62 8.77
C PRO A 5 -41.44 -17.91 8.48
N PHE A 6 -41.08 -17.84 7.20
CA PHE A 6 -39.97 -17.05 6.67
C PHE A 6 -40.35 -15.56 6.65
N ILE A 7 -39.49 -14.71 7.21
CA ILE A 7 -39.57 -13.25 7.08
C ILE A 7 -38.53 -12.83 6.05
N VAL A 8 -38.99 -12.23 4.95
CA VAL A 8 -38.14 -11.64 3.90
C VAL A 8 -37.96 -10.17 4.25
N ILE A 9 -36.72 -9.77 4.58
CA ILE A 9 -36.36 -8.36 4.80
C ILE A 9 -35.72 -7.86 3.50
N GLY A 10 -36.41 -6.96 2.81
CA GLY A 10 -35.89 -6.29 1.61
C GLY A 10 -34.84 -5.25 2.00
N VAL A 11 -33.62 -5.40 1.48
CA VAL A 11 -32.54 -4.44 1.64
C VAL A 11 -32.64 -3.41 0.50
N ALA A 12 -32.86 -2.15 0.85
CA ALA A 12 -32.84 -1.04 -0.10
C ALA A 12 -31.38 -0.67 -0.42
N ALA A 13 -31.00 -0.76 -1.69
CA ALA A 13 -29.71 -0.30 -2.18
C ALA A 13 -29.72 1.24 -2.28
N ILE A 14 -28.87 1.90 -1.50
CA ILE A 14 -28.59 3.34 -1.61
C ILE A 14 -27.30 3.48 -2.41
N SER A 15 -27.39 3.97 -3.64
CA SER A 15 -26.25 4.29 -4.48
C SER A 15 -25.86 5.76 -4.31
N PHE A 16 -24.63 6.02 -3.89
CA PHE A 16 -24.02 7.35 -3.86
C PHE A 16 -23.10 7.52 -5.06
N THR A 17 -23.43 8.44 -5.95
CA THR A 17 -22.54 8.91 -7.02
C THR A 17 -21.79 10.14 -6.55
N VAL A 18 -20.48 10.02 -6.34
CA VAL A 18 -19.59 11.16 -6.04
C VAL A 18 -18.99 11.65 -7.35
N THR A 19 -19.38 12.85 -7.77
CA THR A 19 -18.81 13.52 -8.95
C THR A 19 -17.63 14.38 -8.51
N PHE A 20 -16.41 14.01 -8.90
CA PHE A 20 -15.22 14.84 -8.71
C PHE A 20 -15.16 15.95 -9.78
N VAL A 21 -15.14 17.20 -9.34
CA VAL A 21 -14.86 18.37 -10.18
C VAL A 21 -13.38 18.72 -10.02
N VAL A 22 -12.59 18.49 -11.07
CA VAL A 22 -11.18 18.90 -11.11
C VAL A 22 -11.10 20.27 -11.79
N LEU A 23 -10.77 21.31 -11.01
CA LEU A 23 -10.57 22.66 -11.50
C LEU A 23 -9.08 22.90 -11.80
N TYR A 24 -8.68 22.81 -13.06
CA TYR A 24 -7.33 23.21 -13.49
C TYR A 24 -7.30 24.71 -13.80
N ALA A 25 -6.61 25.49 -12.97
CA ALA A 25 -6.26 26.88 -13.28
C ALA A 25 -4.88 26.90 -13.95
N PHE A 26 -4.86 27.02 -15.29
CA PHE A 26 -3.64 27.33 -16.05
C PHE A 26 -3.40 28.85 -16.00
N VAL A 27 -2.38 29.28 -15.28
CA VAL A 27 -1.89 30.67 -15.32
C VAL A 27 -0.95 30.79 -16.52
N LEU A 28 -1.42 31.47 -17.56
CA LEU A 28 -0.59 31.94 -18.68
C LEU A 28 0.17 33.19 -18.23
N GLN A 29 1.49 33.13 -18.15
CA GLN A 29 2.32 34.33 -18.05
C GLN A 29 2.73 34.83 -19.45
N PRO A 30 2.75 36.17 -19.66
CA PRO A 30 3.04 36.77 -20.95
C PRO A 30 4.53 36.83 -21.29
N PHE A 31 4.72 36.67 -22.59
CA PHE A 31 5.90 36.92 -23.43
C PHE A 31 6.54 38.30 -23.21
N MET A 32 7.88 38.37 -23.17
CA MET A 32 8.67 39.58 -23.45
C MET A 32 9.91 39.23 -24.27
N LEU A 33 10.08 39.99 -25.36
CA LEU A 33 11.06 39.87 -26.44
C LEU A 33 12.48 40.40 -26.07
N PRO A 34 13.50 40.15 -26.91
CA PRO A 34 14.91 40.21 -26.50
C PRO A 34 15.46 41.63 -26.53
N ASN A 35 16.34 41.93 -25.58
CA ASN A 35 17.12 43.17 -25.61
C ASN A 35 18.54 42.86 -26.08
N GLN A 36 18.86 43.32 -27.28
CA GLN A 36 20.22 43.39 -27.80
C GLN A 36 20.95 44.55 -27.14
N ASN A 37 22.02 44.24 -26.40
CA ASN A 37 23.13 45.16 -26.18
C ASN A 37 24.41 44.33 -26.03
N GLN A 38 25.16 44.20 -27.12
CA GLN A 38 26.53 43.73 -27.11
C GLN A 38 27.42 44.83 -26.51
N PHE A 39 27.85 44.61 -25.27
CA PHE A 39 29.00 45.30 -24.69
C PHE A 39 30.09 44.25 -24.47
N SER A 40 31.14 44.29 -25.29
CA SER A 40 32.34 43.48 -25.10
C SER A 40 33.07 43.98 -23.86
N THR A 41 32.98 43.21 -22.78
CA THR A 41 33.72 43.43 -21.53
C THR A 41 35.01 42.61 -21.53
N PRO A 42 36.08 43.11 -20.87
CA PRO A 42 37.38 42.45 -20.84
C PRO A 42 37.28 41.07 -20.21
N THR A 43 38.09 40.13 -20.70
CA THR A 43 38.17 38.74 -20.24
C THR A 43 38.18 38.67 -18.72
N PRO A 44 37.14 38.09 -18.09
CA PRO A 44 37.14 37.89 -16.65
C PRO A 44 38.20 36.83 -16.31
N PHE A 45 38.93 37.06 -15.23
CA PHE A 45 39.65 35.98 -14.57
C PHE A 45 38.66 34.84 -14.31
N THR A 46 39.06 33.63 -14.67
CA THR A 46 38.32 32.41 -14.33
C THR A 46 38.36 32.25 -12.82
N THR A 47 37.45 32.92 -12.12
CA THR A 47 37.05 32.50 -10.79
C THR A 47 36.52 31.08 -10.99
N LEU A 48 37.27 30.08 -10.52
CA LEU A 48 36.75 28.73 -10.38
C LEU A 48 35.53 28.85 -9.47
N THR A 49 34.34 28.95 -10.07
CA THR A 49 33.11 28.73 -9.33
C THR A 49 33.28 27.36 -8.70
N PRO A 50 33.25 27.23 -7.35
CA PRO A 50 33.21 25.92 -6.74
C PRO A 50 32.02 25.23 -7.39
N GLN A 51 32.30 24.19 -8.16
CA GLN A 51 31.27 23.34 -8.74
C GLN A 51 30.33 23.01 -7.59
N PRO A 52 29.04 23.37 -7.66
CA PRO A 52 28.12 22.99 -6.62
C PRO A 52 28.29 21.50 -6.51
N THR A 53 28.82 21.06 -5.37
CA THR A 53 28.89 19.67 -5.04
C THR A 53 27.42 19.31 -5.00
N THR A 54 26.93 18.68 -6.07
CA THR A 54 25.66 18.00 -6.07
C THR A 54 25.86 16.91 -5.04
N VAL A 55 25.60 17.27 -3.79
CA VAL A 55 25.42 16.33 -2.70
C VAL A 55 24.25 15.52 -3.20
N ASN A 56 24.55 14.35 -3.78
CA ASN A 56 23.53 13.38 -4.11
C ASN A 56 22.94 13.05 -2.73
N PRO A 57 21.73 13.55 -2.41
CA PRO A 57 21.22 13.36 -1.07
C PRO A 57 21.14 11.86 -0.89
N THR A 58 21.88 11.32 0.07
CA THR A 58 21.73 9.92 0.46
C THR A 58 20.24 9.73 0.72
N LEU A 59 19.59 8.93 -0.14
CA LEU A 59 18.16 8.73 -0.03
C LEU A 59 17.90 8.09 1.34
N THR A 60 16.89 8.59 2.04
CA THR A 60 16.45 7.95 3.28
C THR A 60 15.79 6.62 2.91
N ALA A 61 15.80 5.66 3.83
CA ALA A 61 15.21 4.35 3.60
C ALA A 61 13.73 4.43 3.14
N ALA A 62 12.96 5.39 3.67
CA ALA A 62 11.61 5.67 3.19
C ALA A 62 11.56 6.11 1.72
N ARG A 63 12.48 6.98 1.29
CA ARG A 63 12.51 7.46 -0.10
C ARG A 63 12.88 6.36 -1.08
N ASP A 64 13.75 5.43 -0.68
CA ASP A 64 14.08 4.27 -1.51
C ASP A 64 12.88 3.34 -1.72
N LEU A 65 11.96 3.30 -0.75
CA LEU A 65 10.77 2.46 -0.78
C LEU A 65 9.58 3.07 -1.55
N VAL A 66 9.55 4.39 -1.76
CA VAL A 66 8.44 5.07 -2.47
C VAL A 66 8.28 4.53 -3.88
N GLY A 67 7.04 4.23 -4.27
CA GLY A 67 6.69 3.74 -5.60
C GLY A 67 5.62 2.65 -5.57
N THR A 68 5.46 1.98 -6.70
CA THR A 68 4.52 0.86 -6.84
C THR A 68 5.26 -0.46 -6.77
N TRP A 69 4.72 -1.39 -6.00
CA TRP A 69 5.25 -2.72 -5.77
C TRP A 69 4.16 -3.75 -6.06
N GLN A 70 4.51 -4.88 -6.66
CA GLN A 70 3.53 -5.88 -7.01
C GLN A 70 4.07 -7.29 -6.80
N THR A 71 3.22 -8.20 -6.35
CA THR A 71 3.55 -9.63 -6.32
C THR A 71 3.87 -10.13 -7.73
N SER A 72 5.01 -10.79 -7.94
CA SER A 72 5.40 -11.35 -9.25
C SER A 72 4.48 -12.50 -9.71
N SER A 73 3.86 -13.17 -8.74
CA SER A 73 2.86 -14.22 -8.92
C SER A 73 1.89 -14.21 -7.76
N ALA A 74 0.69 -14.77 -7.93
CA ALA A 74 -0.26 -14.87 -6.84
C ALA A 74 0.37 -15.62 -5.64
N THR A 75 0.26 -15.03 -4.46
CA THR A 75 0.81 -15.55 -3.20
C THR A 75 -0.29 -16.24 -2.42
N LYS A 76 0.01 -17.40 -1.81
CA LYS A 76 -0.98 -18.12 -1.00
C LYS A 76 -1.15 -17.48 0.37
N PHE A 77 -2.38 -17.17 0.72
CA PHE A 77 -2.85 -16.71 2.03
C PHE A 77 -3.70 -17.80 2.69
N TYR A 78 -3.54 -17.94 3.98
CA TYR A 78 -4.29 -18.82 4.86
C TYR A 78 -5.27 -17.97 5.68
N ILE A 79 -6.37 -18.60 6.09
CA ILE A 79 -7.48 -17.91 6.73
C ILE A 79 -7.86 -18.70 7.99
N LYS A 80 -7.84 -18.02 9.13
CA LYS A 80 -8.37 -18.55 10.40
C LYS A 80 -9.61 -17.81 10.86
N THR A 81 -10.48 -18.51 11.58
CA THR A 81 -11.59 -17.89 12.32
C THR A 81 -11.82 -18.65 13.62
N ASP A 82 -12.41 -18.00 14.61
CA ASP A 82 -12.87 -18.64 15.85
C ASP A 82 -14.36 -19.05 15.84
N PHE A 83 -15.05 -18.91 14.70
CA PHE A 83 -16.50 -19.05 14.57
C PHE A 83 -17.07 -20.37 15.11
N ALA A 84 -16.43 -21.49 14.78
CA ALA A 84 -16.98 -22.82 15.04
C ALA A 84 -16.69 -23.33 16.45
N THR A 85 -15.52 -23.00 17.00
CA THR A 85 -14.99 -23.60 18.24
C THR A 85 -14.71 -22.59 19.34
N GLY A 86 -14.73 -21.28 19.04
CA GLY A 86 -14.27 -20.22 19.93
C GLY A 86 -12.75 -20.17 20.07
N GLN A 87 -12.00 -20.81 19.16
CA GLN A 87 -10.55 -20.75 19.04
C GLN A 87 -10.16 -20.50 17.59
N LEU A 88 -9.16 -19.66 17.34
CA LEU A 88 -8.65 -19.40 15.98
C LEU A 88 -8.11 -20.69 15.34
N GLU A 89 -8.82 -21.17 14.31
CA GLU A 89 -8.48 -22.38 13.57
C GLU A 89 -8.48 -22.12 12.07
N ASP A 90 -7.61 -22.82 11.33
CA ASP A 90 -7.55 -22.73 9.87
C ASP A 90 -8.83 -23.22 9.22
N VAL A 91 -9.47 -22.35 8.46
CA VAL A 91 -10.72 -22.64 7.74
C VAL A 91 -10.56 -22.62 6.23
N GLY A 92 -9.38 -22.27 5.72
CA GLY A 92 -9.15 -22.23 4.29
C GLY A 92 -7.94 -21.45 3.83
N SER A 93 -7.91 -21.18 2.53
CA SER A 93 -6.85 -20.43 1.87
C SER A 93 -7.32 -19.80 0.58
N GLU A 94 -6.58 -18.82 0.09
CA GLU A 94 -6.77 -18.19 -1.23
C GLU A 94 -5.44 -17.70 -1.79
N ASP A 95 -5.37 -17.52 -3.11
CA ASP A 95 -4.19 -16.94 -3.76
C ASP A 95 -4.45 -15.46 -4.05
N ARG A 96 -3.63 -14.56 -3.50
CA ARG A 96 -3.74 -13.11 -3.70
C ARG A 96 -2.67 -12.57 -4.65
N THR A 97 -3.10 -11.76 -5.61
CA THR A 97 -2.21 -10.84 -6.33
C THR A 97 -2.34 -9.47 -5.70
N MET A 98 -1.25 -8.89 -5.22
CA MET A 98 -1.24 -7.62 -4.48
C MET A 98 -0.43 -6.56 -5.20
N THR A 99 -0.93 -5.33 -5.15
CA THR A 99 -0.25 -4.11 -5.59
C THR A 99 -0.20 -3.14 -4.43
N TRP A 100 0.98 -2.70 -4.04
CA TRP A 100 1.19 -1.70 -3.02
C TRP A 100 1.64 -0.39 -3.67
N THR A 101 0.99 0.71 -3.31
CA THR A 101 1.47 2.06 -3.62
C THR A 101 1.98 2.68 -2.34
N ILE A 102 3.30 2.89 -2.27
CA ILE A 102 3.98 3.44 -1.10
C ILE A 102 4.32 4.90 -1.34
N THR A 103 3.84 5.78 -0.48
CA THR A 103 4.11 7.23 -0.52
C THR A 103 4.82 7.70 0.73
N ALA A 104 5.77 8.63 0.58
CA ALA A 104 6.47 9.21 1.72
C ALA A 104 5.55 10.12 2.53
N THR A 105 5.73 10.10 3.85
CA THR A 105 5.12 11.08 4.76
C THR A 105 6.09 12.26 5.00
N GLY A 106 5.73 13.14 5.95
CA GLY A 106 6.64 14.18 6.45
C GLY A 106 7.75 13.65 7.38
N ASP A 107 7.62 12.42 7.89
CA ASP A 107 8.62 11.74 8.72
C ASP A 107 9.48 10.81 7.84
N GLU A 108 10.80 10.91 7.98
CA GLU A 108 11.78 10.19 7.15
C GLU A 108 11.78 8.67 7.35
N ASN A 109 11.16 8.18 8.42
CA ASN A 109 11.06 6.76 8.76
C ASN A 109 9.64 6.22 8.62
N THR A 110 8.72 7.01 8.07
CA THR A 110 7.30 6.63 7.97
C THR A 110 6.78 6.80 6.53
N VAL A 111 6.02 5.82 6.07
CA VAL A 111 5.37 5.80 4.76
C VAL A 111 3.88 5.49 4.88
N ASP A 112 3.08 6.00 3.96
CA ASP A 112 1.70 5.56 3.77
C ASP A 112 1.68 4.47 2.68
N VAL A 113 0.89 3.42 2.89
CA VAL A 113 0.82 2.26 1.99
C VAL A 113 -0.63 1.98 1.63
N GLU A 114 -0.99 2.21 0.37
CA GLU A 114 -2.25 1.72 -0.19
C GLU A 114 -2.04 0.31 -0.74
N VAL A 115 -2.78 -0.66 -0.21
CA VAL A 115 -2.72 -2.06 -0.61
C VAL A 115 -3.98 -2.41 -1.39
N GLN A 116 -3.82 -2.68 -2.68
CA GLN A 116 -4.86 -3.27 -3.52
C GLN A 116 -4.59 -4.75 -3.70
N PHE A 117 -5.63 -5.57 -3.70
CA PHE A 117 -5.49 -6.99 -4.00
C PHE A 117 -6.70 -7.57 -4.73
N SER A 118 -6.43 -8.66 -5.44
CA SER A 118 -7.45 -9.58 -5.96
C SER A 118 -7.14 -10.97 -5.46
N TYR A 119 -8.17 -11.79 -5.25
CA TYR A 119 -8.02 -13.18 -4.82
C TYR A 119 -8.56 -14.15 -5.86
N SER A 120 -7.98 -15.34 -5.88
CA SER A 120 -8.36 -16.47 -6.72
C SER A 120 -8.17 -17.78 -5.95
N ASN A 121 -8.60 -18.90 -6.52
CA ASN A 121 -8.43 -20.23 -5.93
C ASN A 121 -8.88 -20.35 -4.46
N ARG A 122 -9.86 -19.54 -4.05
CA ARG A 122 -10.38 -19.55 -2.68
C ARG A 122 -10.99 -20.91 -2.35
N GLN A 123 -10.51 -21.51 -1.28
CA GLN A 123 -11.01 -22.74 -0.68
C GLN A 123 -11.35 -22.42 0.77
N LEU A 124 -12.63 -22.46 1.13
CA LEU A 124 -13.11 -22.24 2.48
C LEU A 124 -13.95 -23.43 2.92
N ILE A 125 -13.88 -23.77 4.20
CA ILE A 125 -14.86 -24.65 4.82
C ILE A 125 -16.23 -23.95 4.78
N ASP A 126 -17.28 -24.69 4.43
CA ASP A 126 -18.65 -24.18 4.40
C ASP A 126 -19.03 -23.57 5.75
N GLN A 127 -19.62 -22.38 5.71
CA GLN A 127 -20.06 -21.64 6.91
C GLN A 127 -18.93 -21.40 7.92
N SER A 128 -17.71 -21.11 7.46
CA SER A 128 -16.57 -20.79 8.34
C SER A 128 -16.70 -19.51 9.16
N GLY A 129 -17.73 -18.68 8.91
CA GLY A 129 -17.88 -17.36 9.53
C GLY A 129 -16.93 -16.30 8.99
N TYR A 130 -16.08 -16.64 8.01
CA TYR A 130 -15.11 -15.71 7.44
C TYR A 130 -15.78 -14.55 6.69
N THR A 131 -15.40 -13.33 7.05
CA THR A 131 -15.76 -12.07 6.41
C THR A 131 -14.54 -11.57 5.62
N PRO A 132 -14.61 -11.52 4.28
CA PRO A 132 -13.47 -11.14 3.46
C PRO A 132 -12.98 -9.71 3.70
N ASP A 133 -11.66 -9.53 3.57
CA ASP A 133 -11.01 -8.23 3.54
C ASP A 133 -11.55 -7.32 2.44
N VAL A 134 -11.52 -6.02 2.69
CA VAL A 134 -11.88 -4.97 1.74
C VAL A 134 -10.62 -4.45 1.05
N SER A 135 -10.65 -4.34 -0.28
CA SER A 135 -9.62 -3.70 -1.08
C SER A 135 -10.16 -2.39 -1.69
N PRO A 136 -9.42 -1.27 -1.68
CA PRO A 136 -8.07 -1.12 -1.09
C PRO A 136 -8.08 -1.07 0.44
N MET A 137 -6.94 -1.41 1.04
CA MET A 137 -6.60 -1.15 2.45
C MET A 137 -5.58 0.00 2.52
N PHE A 138 -5.62 0.79 3.59
CA PHE A 138 -4.68 1.88 3.82
C PHE A 138 -3.94 1.62 5.12
N LEU A 139 -2.62 1.50 5.04
CA LEU A 139 -1.74 1.12 6.14
C LEU A 139 -0.66 2.17 6.36
N THR A 140 -0.12 2.23 7.56
CA THR A 140 1.09 3.00 7.87
C THR A 140 2.28 2.06 7.98
N GLY A 141 3.39 2.43 7.35
CA GLY A 141 4.64 1.68 7.41
C GLY A 141 5.69 2.43 8.22
N THR A 142 6.30 1.77 9.20
CA THR A 142 7.49 2.28 9.92
C THR A 142 8.74 1.56 9.45
N ILE A 143 9.80 2.31 9.20
CA ILE A 143 11.06 1.84 8.63
C ILE A 143 12.18 1.95 9.66
N SER A 144 12.93 0.86 9.84
CA SER A 144 14.13 0.81 10.65
C SER A 144 15.21 0.03 9.91
N GLY A 145 16.20 0.73 9.36
CA GLY A 145 17.20 0.13 8.48
C GLY A 145 16.54 -0.41 7.20
N SER A 146 16.73 -1.69 6.91
CA SER A 146 16.13 -2.40 5.76
C SER A 146 14.85 -3.15 6.12
N ARG A 147 14.19 -2.79 7.23
CA ARG A 147 12.98 -3.45 7.73
C ARG A 147 11.80 -2.49 7.72
N LEU A 148 10.69 -2.95 7.16
CA LEU A 148 9.38 -2.28 7.09
C LEU A 148 8.40 -3.05 7.98
N THR A 149 7.72 -2.35 8.88
CA THR A 149 6.60 -2.89 9.66
C THR A 149 5.33 -2.18 9.23
N LEU A 150 4.33 -2.91 8.77
CA LEU A 150 3.03 -2.35 8.38
C LEU A 150 2.04 -2.45 9.54
N GLN A 151 1.27 -1.37 9.72
CA GLN A 151 0.28 -1.25 10.78
C GLN A 151 -1.05 -0.71 10.26
N ASP A 152 -2.13 -1.16 10.89
CA ASP A 152 -3.49 -0.63 10.78
C ASP A 152 -3.93 -0.16 12.18
N GLY A 153 -3.83 1.14 12.43
CA GLY A 153 -3.93 1.70 13.78
C GLY A 153 -2.82 1.14 14.69
N ASP A 154 -3.19 0.56 15.83
CA ASP A 154 -2.25 0.00 16.80
C ASP A 154 -1.82 -1.45 16.48
N ARG A 155 -2.36 -2.03 15.41
CA ARG A 155 -2.19 -3.44 15.05
C ARG A 155 -1.11 -3.60 13.98
N THR A 156 -0.20 -4.55 14.17
CA THR A 156 0.74 -4.96 13.13
C THR A 156 0.06 -5.90 12.12
N VAL A 157 0.19 -5.57 10.84
CA VAL A 157 -0.36 -6.35 9.71
C VAL A 157 0.71 -7.21 9.04
N GLY A 158 1.98 -6.81 9.15
CA GLY A 158 3.07 -7.60 8.60
C GLY A 158 4.43 -6.97 8.83
N THR A 159 5.47 -7.78 8.67
CA THR A 159 6.85 -7.31 8.76
C THR A 159 7.67 -7.84 7.60
N PHE A 160 8.44 -6.94 6.98
CA PHE A 160 9.11 -7.17 5.72
C PHE A 160 10.53 -6.65 5.77
N ASP A 161 11.43 -7.38 5.12
CA ASP A 161 12.76 -6.89 4.78
C ASP A 161 12.73 -6.42 3.31
N PHE A 162 13.44 -5.34 3.01
CA PHE A 162 13.40 -4.73 1.68
C PHE A 162 14.77 -4.32 1.15
N THR A 163 14.86 -4.23 -0.17
CA THR A 163 15.93 -3.62 -0.95
C THR A 163 15.36 -2.55 -1.87
N SER A 164 16.17 -2.04 -2.81
CA SER A 164 15.70 -1.15 -3.87
C SER A 164 14.65 -1.77 -4.80
N ASP A 165 14.60 -3.11 -4.89
CA ASP A 165 13.88 -3.82 -5.96
C ASP A 165 12.92 -4.88 -5.44
N ILE A 166 13.10 -5.34 -4.19
CA ILE A 166 12.32 -6.42 -3.59
C ILE A 166 11.86 -6.04 -2.20
N ILE A 167 10.59 -6.30 -1.90
CA ILE A 167 10.05 -6.38 -0.52
C ILE A 167 9.68 -7.84 -0.29
N HIS A 168 10.12 -8.43 0.82
CA HIS A 168 9.74 -9.80 1.16
C HIS A 168 9.52 -9.94 2.66
N GLY A 169 8.59 -10.80 3.06
CA GLY A 169 8.28 -10.97 4.48
C GLY A 169 6.99 -11.71 4.75
N THR A 170 6.47 -11.50 5.95
CA THR A 170 5.30 -12.21 6.46
C THR A 170 4.16 -11.22 6.64
N TRP A 171 3.03 -11.54 6.03
CA TRP A 171 1.74 -10.91 6.32
C TRP A 171 1.02 -11.72 7.39
N ASP A 172 0.46 -11.05 8.38
CA ASP A 172 -0.22 -11.62 9.55
C ASP A 172 -1.24 -10.59 10.06
N ASP A 173 -2.39 -10.54 9.40
CA ASP A 173 -3.45 -9.55 9.64
C ASP A 173 -4.57 -10.15 10.48
N HIS A 174 -4.68 -9.73 11.74
CA HIS A 174 -5.62 -10.31 12.71
C HIS A 174 -6.64 -9.28 13.23
N TRP A 175 -7.94 -9.45 12.97
CA TRP A 175 -8.98 -8.52 13.44
C TRP A 175 -10.17 -9.23 14.07
N THR A 176 -10.96 -8.45 14.80
CA THR A 176 -12.21 -8.90 15.42
C THR A 176 -13.38 -8.10 14.85
N LEU A 177 -14.39 -8.81 14.34
CA LEU A 177 -15.72 -8.24 14.05
C LEU A 177 -16.77 -8.93 14.93
N ALA A 178 -17.58 -9.81 14.35
CA ALA A 178 -18.41 -10.73 15.10
C ALA A 178 -17.60 -11.90 15.69
N PHE A 179 -16.48 -12.24 15.03
CA PHE A 179 -15.57 -13.34 15.30
C PHE A 179 -14.13 -12.83 15.15
N GLU A 180 -13.19 -13.48 15.82
CA GLU A 180 -11.76 -13.29 15.58
C GLU A 180 -11.38 -13.94 14.26
N GLN A 181 -10.57 -13.24 13.47
CA GLN A 181 -10.18 -13.66 12.13
C GLN A 181 -8.74 -13.28 11.84
N GLU A 182 -8.01 -14.16 11.18
CA GLU A 182 -6.62 -13.93 10.78
C GLU A 182 -6.46 -14.29 9.32
N VAL A 183 -5.84 -13.40 8.55
CA VAL A 183 -5.38 -13.66 7.19
C VAL A 183 -3.88 -13.50 7.16
N TYR A 184 -3.18 -14.57 6.79
CA TYR A 184 -1.74 -14.62 6.94
C TYR A 184 -1.07 -15.40 5.81
N THR A 185 0.22 -15.18 5.62
CA THR A 185 1.07 -15.98 4.73
C THR A 185 1.94 -16.92 5.55
N SER A 186 2.53 -17.95 4.92
CA SER A 186 3.68 -18.62 5.54
C SER A 186 4.81 -17.62 5.83
N THR A 187 5.72 -17.96 6.74
CA THR A 187 6.89 -17.13 7.03
C THR A 187 7.66 -16.79 5.74
N ASN A 188 7.88 -15.49 5.52
CA ASN A 188 8.52 -14.94 4.31
C ASN A 188 7.82 -15.35 3.00
N GLY A 189 6.52 -15.64 3.06
CA GLY A 189 5.73 -16.11 1.93
C GLY A 189 5.33 -15.01 0.95
N LEU A 190 5.29 -13.74 1.39
CA LEU A 190 4.95 -12.62 0.53
C LEU A 190 6.21 -12.00 -0.07
N THR A 191 6.24 -11.86 -1.40
CA THR A 191 7.29 -11.15 -2.13
C THR A 191 6.67 -10.19 -3.12
N LEU A 192 7.09 -8.93 -3.08
CA LEU A 192 6.73 -7.89 -4.03
C LEU A 192 7.98 -7.38 -4.76
N MET A 193 7.82 -7.13 -6.05
CA MET A 193 8.82 -6.56 -6.93
C MET A 193 8.45 -5.12 -7.26
N ARG A 194 9.45 -4.24 -7.30
CA ARG A 194 9.24 -2.86 -7.74
C ARG A 194 8.76 -2.79 -9.19
N GLN A 195 7.83 -1.90 -9.47
CA GLN A 195 7.32 -1.61 -10.81
C GLN A 195 7.97 -0.31 -11.34
N TRP A 196 8.41 -0.32 -12.59
CA TRP A 196 9.09 0.80 -13.26
C TRP A 196 8.22 1.47 -14.31
#